data_AF-A0A7X8V5W1-F1
#
_entry.id   AF-A0A7X8V5W1-F1
#
_cell.length_a   1.000
_cell.length_b   1.000
_cell.length_c   1.000
_cell.angle_alpha   90.00
_cell.angle_beta   90.00
_cell.angle_gamma   90.00
#
_symmetry.space_group_name_H-M   'P 1'
#
loop_
_entity.id
_entity.type
_entity.pdbx_description
1 polymer ?
#
loop_
_entity_poly.entity_id
_entity_poly.type
_entity_poly.pdbx_seq_one_letter_code
_entity_poly.pdbx_strand_id
1 'polypeptide(L)'
;MIKTDNFESFCRVLESMVKCRIDILGYLYSQGHVRLVEAGKDLRVYHFFSVTGEKVRIAVGNDFLSVVPLELPEEKKTKQEK
;
A
#
# COMPACT_ATOMS: atom_id res chain seq x y z
N MET A 1 4.54 10.20 12.79
CA MET A 1 4.22 8.95 13.52
C MET A 1 2.88 8.47 13.02
N ILE A 2 2.86 7.43 12.19
CA ILE A 2 1.61 6.76 11.83
C ILE A 2 1.06 6.23 13.16
N LYS A 3 -0.16 6.60 13.54
CA LYS A 3 -0.81 5.97 14.70
C LYS A 3 -0.94 4.50 14.35
N THR A 4 -0.19 3.65 15.04
CA THR A 4 0.00 2.23 14.73
C THR A 4 -1.34 1.49 14.57
N ASP A 5 -2.38 1.94 15.28
CA ASP A 5 -3.76 1.45 15.20
C ASP A 5 -4.40 1.60 13.81
N ASN A 6 -4.07 2.65 13.05
CA ASN A 6 -4.67 2.90 11.74
C ASN A 6 -4.11 1.95 10.67
N PHE A 7 -2.81 1.65 10.72
CA PHE A 7 -2.17 0.77 9.73
C PHE A 7 -2.58 -0.70 9.95
N GLU A 8 -2.59 -1.17 11.20
CA GLU A 8 -3.04 -2.53 11.49
C GLU A 8 -4.51 -2.73 11.12
N SER A 9 -5.38 -1.76 11.43
CA SER A 9 -6.78 -1.78 11.03
C SER A 9 -6.94 -1.82 9.51
N PHE A 10 -6.16 -1.02 8.78
CA PHE A 10 -6.14 -1.03 7.32
C PHE A 10 -5.74 -2.40 6.75
N CYS A 11 -4.68 -3.03 7.27
CA CYS A 11 -4.26 -4.36 6.88
C CYS A 11 -5.38 -5.40 7.11
N ARG A 12 -6.02 -5.38 8.29
CA ARG A 12 -7.12 -6.29 8.61
C ARG A 12 -8.32 -6.14 7.68
N VAL A 13 -8.67 -4.90 7.29
CA VAL A 13 -9.74 -4.64 6.31
C VAL A 13 -9.40 -5.28 4.96
N LEU A 14 -8.19 -5.04 4.44
CA LEU A 14 -7.78 -5.61 3.17
C LEU A 14 -7.75 -7.15 3.20
N GLU A 15 -7.25 -7.77 4.27
CA GLU A 15 -7.28 -9.22 4.44
C GLU A 15 -8.71 -9.77 4.41
N SER A 16 -9.65 -9.10 5.09
CA SER A 16 -11.06 -9.49 5.09
C SER A 16 -11.67 -9.39 3.69
N MET A 17 -11.36 -8.33 2.94
CA MET A 17 -11.85 -8.16 1.58
C MET A 17 -11.34 -9.25 0.64
N VAL A 18 -10.05 -9.61 0.73
CA VAL A 18 -9.47 -10.72 -0.07
C VAL A 18 -10.15 -12.04 0.27
N LYS A 19 -10.35 -12.35 1.56
CA LYS A 19 -11.06 -13.58 2.01
C LYS A 19 -12.49 -13.64 1.48
N CYS A 20 -13.19 -12.51 1.44
CA CYS A 20 -14.55 -12.40 0.94
C CYS A 20 -14.63 -12.23 -0.59
N ARG A 21 -13.50 -12.23 -1.31
CA ARG A 21 -13.42 -11.97 -2.76
C ARG A 21 -14.06 -10.63 -3.18
N ILE A 22 -13.98 -9.63 -2.30
CA ILE A 22 -14.45 -8.27 -2.56
C ILE A 22 -13.38 -7.53 -3.36
N ASP A 23 -13.81 -6.68 -4.30
CA ASP A 23 -12.90 -5.83 -5.06
C ASP A 23 -12.17 -4.83 -4.15
N ILE A 24 -10.89 -5.11 -3.91
CA ILE A 24 -10.00 -4.25 -3.12
C ILE A 24 -9.67 -2.94 -3.84
N LEU A 25 -9.70 -2.90 -5.18
CA LEU A 25 -9.25 -1.73 -5.93
C LEU A 25 -10.23 -0.57 -5.76
N GLY A 26 -11.53 -0.85 -5.82
CA GLY A 26 -12.56 0.16 -5.54
C GLY A 26 -12.40 0.79 -4.15
N TYR A 27 -12.12 -0.02 -3.13
CA TYR A 27 -11.83 0.49 -1.79
C TYR A 27 -10.58 1.36 -1.77
N LEU A 28 -9.46 0.88 -2.32
CA LEU A 28 -8.21 1.64 -2.34
C LEU A 28 -8.34 2.97 -3.10
N TYR A 29 -9.06 3.01 -4.24
CA TYR A 29 -9.32 4.24 -4.98
C TYR A 29 -10.18 5.24 -4.19
N SER A 30 -11.06 4.77 -3.29
CA SER A 30 -11.84 5.65 -2.41
C SER A 30 -11.00 6.29 -1.30
N GLN A 31 -9.88 5.67 -0.92
CA GLN A 31 -9.02 6.09 0.18
C GLN A 31 -7.74 6.81 -0.28
N GLY A 32 -7.49 6.87 -1.58
CA GLY A 32 -6.29 7.52 -2.13
C GLY A 32 -5.96 7.11 -3.55
N HIS A 33 -4.70 7.32 -3.92
CA HIS A 33 -4.21 7.05 -5.26
C HIS A 33 -3.56 5.67 -5.34
N VAL A 34 -3.97 4.87 -6.31
CA VAL A 34 -3.43 3.52 -6.56
C VAL A 34 -2.65 3.52 -7.86
N ARG A 35 -1.46 2.92 -7.85
CA ARG A 35 -0.63 2.71 -9.03
C ARG A 35 -0.25 1.24 -9.14
N LEU A 36 -0.60 0.59 -10.25
CA LEU A 36 -0.10 -0.73 -10.59
C LEU A 36 1.40 -0.65 -10.91
N VAL A 37 2.19 -1.51 -10.29
CA VAL A 37 3.65 -1.58 -10.45
C VAL A 37 4.07 -2.85 -11.17
N GLU A 38 3.40 -3.96 -10.85
CA GLU A 38 3.69 -5.27 -11.44
C GLU A 38 2.41 -6.05 -11.65
N ALA A 39 2.29 -6.72 -12.79
CA ALA A 39 1.18 -7.62 -13.11
C ALA A 39 1.74 -8.92 -13.70
N GLY A 40 1.92 -9.91 -12.84
CA GLY A 40 2.21 -11.29 -13.20
C GLY A 40 0.93 -12.11 -13.35
N LYS A 41 1.10 -13.39 -13.70
CA LYS A 41 0.00 -14.34 -13.90
C LYS A 41 -0.86 -14.52 -12.63
N ASP A 42 -0.21 -14.63 -11.48
CA ASP A 42 -0.83 -14.91 -10.17
C ASP A 42 -0.44 -13.87 -9.09
N LEU A 43 0.10 -12.73 -9.52
CA LEU A 43 0.60 -11.68 -8.63
C LEU A 43 0.31 -10.31 -9.22
N ARG A 44 -0.23 -9.41 -8.40
CA ARG A 44 -0.32 -7.98 -8.70
C ARG A 44 0.29 -7.18 -7.57
N VAL A 45 1.11 -6.20 -7.92
CA VAL A 45 1.74 -5.29 -6.96
C VAL A 45 1.28 -3.87 -7.24
N TYR A 46 0.83 -3.19 -6.19
CA TYR A 46 0.38 -1.81 -6.24
C TYR A 46 1.18 -0.95 -5.27
N HIS A 47 1.43 0.29 -5.66
CA HIS A 47 1.75 1.37 -4.73
C HIS A 47 0.45 2.11 -4.42
N PHE A 48 0.10 2.19 -3.13
CA PHE A 48 -1.02 2.95 -2.62
C PHE A 48 -0.52 4.16 -1.85
N PHE A 49 -1.06 5.33 -2.20
CA PHE A 49 -0.78 6.60 -1.56
C PHE A 49 -2.08 7.09 -0.93
N SER A 50 -2.19 6.96 0.39
CA SER A 50 -3.35 7.39 1.16
C SER A 50 -3.52 8.91 1.13
N VAL A 51 -4.78 9.37 1.16
CA VAL A 51 -5.09 10.80 1.37
C VAL A 51 -4.58 11.32 2.71
N THR A 52 -4.38 10.44 3.70
CA THR A 52 -3.83 10.77 5.01
C THR A 52 -2.29 10.81 5.03
N GLY A 53 -1.64 10.53 3.89
CA GLY A 53 -0.19 10.70 3.69
C GLY A 53 0.64 9.41 3.79
N GLU A 54 0.04 8.29 4.21
CA GLU A 54 0.70 6.98 4.23
C GLU A 54 0.96 6.49 2.81
N LYS A 55 2.11 5.85 2.63
CA LYS A 55 2.51 5.22 1.38
C LYS A 55 2.79 3.76 1.67
N VAL A 56 2.15 2.87 0.94
CA VAL A 56 2.29 1.42 1.17
C VAL A 56 2.39 0.70 -0.16
N ARG A 57 3.14 -0.39 -0.17
CA ARG A 57 3.18 -1.37 -1.25
C ARG A 57 2.26 -2.52 -0.88
N ILE A 58 1.35 -2.87 -1.79
CA ILE A 58 0.37 -3.94 -1.62
C ILE A 58 0.65 -4.99 -2.67
N ALA A 59 0.95 -6.21 -2.27
CA ALA A 59 1.09 -7.37 -3.14
C ALA A 59 -0.09 -8.32 -2.91
N VAL A 60 -0.74 -8.71 -4.00
CA VAL A 60 -1.97 -9.51 -4.01
C VAL A 60 -1.73 -10.71 -4.91
N GLY A 61 -1.78 -11.90 -4.33
CA GLY A 61 -1.81 -13.15 -5.08
C GLY A 61 -3.12 -13.90 -4.87
N ASN A 62 -3.24 -15.09 -5.45
CA ASN A 62 -4.47 -15.89 -5.37
C ASN A 62 -4.87 -16.23 -3.92
N ASP A 63 -3.89 -16.51 -3.06
CA ASP A 63 -4.12 -16.94 -1.67
C ASP A 63 -3.36 -16.12 -0.62
N PHE A 64 -2.77 -14.98 -1.02
CA PHE A 64 -2.00 -14.15 -0.09
C PHE A 64 -2.17 -12.66 -0.35
N LEU A 65 -2.01 -11.90 0.73
CA LEU A 65 -1.93 -10.45 0.74
C LEU A 65 -0.70 -10.05 1.55
N SER A 66 0.10 -9.14 1.02
CA SER A 66 1.20 -8.52 1.75
C SER A 66 1.10 -7.01 1.64
N VAL A 67 1.17 -6.31 2.77
CA VAL A 67 1.12 -4.85 2.86
C VAL A 67 2.37 -4.39 3.59
N VAL A 68 3.19 -3.56 2.94
CA VAL A 68 4.45 -3.07 3.49
C VAL A 68 4.49 -1.55 3.37
N PRO A 69 4.79 -0.81 4.45
CA PRO A 69 5.02 0.64 4.36
C PRO A 69 6.15 0.94 3.36
N LEU A 70 5.92 1.91 2.48
CA LEU A 70 6.97 2.47 1.64
C LEU A 70 7.66 3.56 2.46
N GLU A 71 8.78 3.21 3.11
CA GLU A 71 9.70 4.24 3.59
C GLU A 71 10.23 4.99 2.37
N LEU A 72 9.84 6.25 2.23
CA LEU A 72 10.51 7.12 1.27
C LEU A 72 11.96 7.22 1.72
N PRO A 73 12.96 7.04 0.84
CA PRO A 73 14.30 7.46 1.18
C PRO A 73 14.21 8.92 1.60
N GLU A 74 14.64 9.23 2.83
CA GLU A 74 14.85 10.62 3.24
C GLU A 74 15.62 11.29 2.11
N GLU A 75 15.12 12.41 1.59
CA GLU A 75 15.88 13.24 0.67
C GLU A 75 17.28 13.37 1.27
N LYS A 76 18.28 12.76 0.61
CA LYS A 76 19.68 13.05 0.90
C LYS A 76 19.79 14.56 0.73
N LYS A 77 19.79 15.29 1.85
CA LYS A 77 20.19 16.70 1.89
C LYS A 77 21.52 16.74 1.18
N THR A 78 21.50 17.20 -0.06
CA THR A 78 22.70 17.42 -0.84
C THR A 78 23.36 18.59 -0.15
N LYS A 79 24.28 18.32 0.77
CA LYS A 79 25.19 19.35 1.26
C LYS A 79 25.98 19.79 0.03
N GLN A 80 25.61 20.95 -0.51
CA GLN A 80 26.52 21.76 -1.30
C GLN A 80 27.66 22.12 -0.34
N GLU A 81 28.76 21.36 -0.41
CA GLU A 81 30.06 21.89 0.02
C GLU A 81 30.47 22.95 -1.01
N LYS A 82 30.74 24.13 -0.49
CA LYS A 82 31.21 25.31 -1.20
C LYS A 82 32.67 25.53 -0.84
#